data_AF-A0AAV4DL40-F1
#
_entry.id   AF-A0AAV4DL40-F1
#
_cell.length_a   1.000
_cell.length_b   1.000
_cell.length_c   1.000
_cell.angle_alpha   90.00
_cell.angle_beta   90.00
_cell.angle_gamma   90.00
#
_symmetry.space_group_name_H-M   'P 1'
#
loop_
_entity.id
_entity.type
_entity.pdbx_description
1 polymer ?
#
loop_
_entity_poly.entity_id
_entity_poly.type
_entity_poly.pdbx_seq_one_letter_code
_entity_poly.pdbx_strand_id
1 'polypeptide(L)'
;MRFSKLLLQKGFQSPLAKAAFLDSSKLHVTLLQKKPELVCKQSLHDTSRHSRIFSSSQQRAFSTGSLYQIFYQDKVNQAVNVEAYRRSDCQSFMHAGSMSYSTSVSDRQASGSQGSEQQTMNVGREIFSHAVSSVLPHQMIQKNLIYDSTTSSLRVASREYQLKQNIHVVGFGKAVLGMARALEDCVGDHMVSGIVSIPVGSRDALEKAGLHDMLLLPSSKIRVMEGAANNLPDEASRQAALEIQRVVEAVGANDILVVLISGGGSALLTAPEEPLTLDDILTVTRVLSRSGVNIMDLNMVRKQLDRLKGGGIAKLAHPAQVISLLLSDIIGDDLDFIASSPTVRNSSTPQDCLDLFSRYGVKASIPASVMSYLEGKIGSSEGMAEQDFSHVQNVLIGTNKIACEAACQKGSTSGFLPYVLSTELSGEAKSVGSMFAFLAKFIVESFDAADQQAGSSSGPADAGSVKDKLLTRFSMSESSLREIASLVQQVKQSKSARGVCIVAGGETTVTVKGKGKGGRNQEMATSAGLQLHELFSERSDAGGLSSQDVVFLSAGTDGQDGPTTAAGGVVDIDFVHQAKEAGLDIQKYLDNNDSFTLLSQLNSGSNFVITGLTGTNVMDIQVLLVQLRHL
;
A
#
# COMPACT_ATOMS: atom_id res chain seq x y z
N MET A 1 19.34 44.76 -29.17
CA MET A 1 19.52 45.86 -30.15
C MET A 1 18.16 46.32 -30.65
N ARG A 2 17.89 47.62 -30.47
CA ARG A 2 16.93 48.53 -31.11
C ARG A 2 15.74 47.99 -31.94
N PHE A 3 14.56 48.32 -31.41
CA PHE A 3 13.33 48.79 -32.09
C PHE A 3 13.54 49.56 -33.40
N SER A 4 12.63 49.37 -34.36
CA SER A 4 11.98 50.32 -35.30
C SER A 4 11.66 49.60 -36.63
N LYS A 5 10.55 49.81 -37.35
CA LYS A 5 9.59 50.91 -37.38
C LYS A 5 8.38 50.46 -38.25
N LEU A 6 7.19 50.83 -37.78
CA LEU A 6 6.09 51.42 -38.55
C LEU A 6 5.80 50.91 -39.99
N LEU A 7 4.65 50.25 -40.12
CA LEU A 7 3.70 50.50 -41.22
C LEU A 7 2.37 50.98 -40.62
N LEU A 8 2.32 52.28 -40.35
CA LEU A 8 1.10 53.06 -40.21
C LEU A 8 1.27 54.26 -41.15
N GLN A 9 0.50 54.30 -42.23
CA GLN A 9 -0.13 55.52 -42.77
C GLN A 9 -0.93 55.21 -44.03
N LYS A 10 -2.26 55.12 -43.88
CA LYS A 10 -3.33 55.84 -44.61
C LYS A 10 -4.60 55.58 -43.77
N GLY A 11 -5.13 56.47 -42.93
CA GLY A 11 -5.34 57.91 -43.09
C GLY A 11 -6.76 58.14 -43.60
N PHE A 12 -7.79 58.05 -42.74
CA PHE A 12 -9.11 58.65 -42.96
C PHE A 12 -9.72 59.13 -41.63
N GLN A 13 -10.34 60.30 -41.68
CA GLN A 13 -10.74 61.18 -40.57
C GLN A 13 -12.16 60.91 -40.03
N SER A 14 -12.37 61.33 -38.77
CA SER A 14 -13.59 61.43 -37.91
C SER A 14 -14.70 62.37 -38.45
N PRO A 15 -15.85 62.72 -37.79
CA PRO A 15 -16.12 62.75 -36.32
C PRO A 15 -17.58 62.57 -35.75
N LEU A 16 -17.67 62.54 -34.40
CA LEU A 16 -18.79 62.94 -33.48
C LEU A 16 -20.00 61.99 -33.35
N ALA A 17 -20.60 61.68 -32.19
CA ALA A 17 -20.65 62.26 -30.82
C ALA A 17 -21.10 61.14 -29.81
N LYS A 18 -20.51 61.00 -28.60
CA LYS A 18 -20.99 61.47 -27.25
C LYS A 18 -22.45 61.07 -26.91
N ALA A 19 -22.87 60.61 -25.73
CA ALA A 19 -22.34 60.49 -24.36
C ALA A 19 -23.35 59.61 -23.56
N ALA A 20 -22.96 58.69 -22.67
CA ALA A 20 -22.78 58.81 -21.21
C ALA A 20 -24.04 58.56 -20.33
N PHE A 21 -23.81 58.04 -19.11
CA PHE A 21 -24.70 57.88 -17.93
C PHE A 21 -25.74 56.74 -17.99
N LEU A 22 -26.12 56.03 -16.91
CA LEU A 22 -25.64 55.71 -15.56
C LEU A 22 -26.64 54.64 -15.02
N ASP A 23 -26.16 53.78 -14.13
CA ASP A 23 -26.86 53.23 -12.96
C ASP A 23 -28.17 52.41 -13.10
N SER A 24 -28.17 51.18 -12.59
CA SER A 24 -29.03 50.82 -11.45
C SER A 24 -28.67 49.43 -10.92
N SER A 25 -28.09 49.46 -9.73
CA SER A 25 -27.97 48.36 -8.79
C SER A 25 -29.30 48.06 -8.08
N LYS A 26 -29.40 46.88 -7.45
CA LYS A 26 -30.47 46.31 -6.58
C LYS A 26 -31.44 45.35 -7.32
N LEU A 27 -31.80 44.16 -6.83
CA LEU A 27 -32.14 43.78 -5.46
C LEU A 27 -32.20 42.24 -5.28
N HIS A 28 -31.70 41.74 -4.14
CA HIS A 28 -32.16 40.63 -3.29
C HIS A 28 -32.43 39.18 -3.78
N VAL A 29 -31.60 38.27 -3.21
CA VAL A 29 -31.89 37.01 -2.49
C VAL A 29 -33.36 36.61 -2.33
N THR A 30 -33.72 35.35 -2.65
CA THR A 30 -34.45 34.39 -1.77
C THR A 30 -34.36 32.95 -2.31
N LEU A 31 -34.03 32.03 -1.40
CA LEU A 31 -34.08 30.56 -1.53
C LEU A 31 -35.43 30.04 -2.03
N LEU A 32 -35.45 28.95 -2.81
CA LEU A 32 -36.47 27.91 -2.65
C LEU A 32 -36.02 26.58 -3.26
N GLN A 33 -36.16 25.54 -2.44
CA GLN A 33 -35.97 24.12 -2.71
C GLN A 33 -36.83 23.64 -3.89
N LYS A 34 -36.28 22.74 -4.73
CA LYS A 34 -37.02 21.56 -5.25
C LYS A 34 -36.07 20.56 -5.93
N LYS A 35 -36.19 19.30 -5.50
CA LYS A 35 -35.60 18.07 -6.06
C LYS A 35 -36.37 17.63 -7.33
N PRO A 36 -35.88 16.61 -8.08
CA PRO A 36 -35.84 16.61 -9.54
C PRO A 36 -36.99 15.84 -10.20
N GLU A 37 -37.28 16.18 -11.46
CA GLU A 37 -38.03 15.31 -12.37
C GLU A 37 -37.10 14.73 -13.44
N LEU A 38 -37.08 13.39 -13.48
CA LEU A 38 -36.57 12.61 -14.60
C LEU A 38 -37.42 12.88 -15.84
N VAL A 39 -36.80 13.25 -16.94
CA VAL A 39 -37.36 12.98 -18.28
C VAL A 39 -36.27 12.35 -19.14
N CYS A 40 -36.42 11.04 -19.34
CA CYS A 40 -35.73 10.26 -20.33
C CYS A 40 -36.31 10.59 -21.72
N LYS A 41 -35.48 11.00 -22.67
CA LYS A 41 -35.80 10.94 -24.11
C LYS A 41 -34.61 10.44 -24.92
N GLN A 42 -34.90 9.41 -25.69
CA GLN A 42 -34.06 8.76 -26.69
C GLN A 42 -33.84 9.62 -27.94
N SER A 43 -32.77 9.22 -28.65
CA SER A 43 -32.58 9.23 -30.11
C SER A 43 -31.79 10.40 -30.71
N LEU A 44 -30.64 10.10 -31.33
CA LEU A 44 -30.48 9.99 -32.79
C LEU A 44 -28.99 9.82 -33.19
N HIS A 45 -28.72 8.69 -33.83
CA HIS A 45 -27.91 8.43 -35.02
C HIS A 45 -26.63 9.24 -35.36
N ASP A 46 -25.60 8.42 -35.65
CA ASP A 46 -24.65 8.48 -36.77
C ASP A 46 -23.83 9.75 -37.03
N THR A 47 -22.50 9.58 -36.98
CA THR A 47 -21.68 9.70 -38.19
C THR A 47 -20.30 9.07 -38.01
N SER A 48 -20.05 8.03 -38.81
CA SER A 48 -18.73 7.46 -39.08
C SER A 48 -17.86 8.36 -39.97
N ARG A 49 -16.55 8.13 -39.89
CA ARG A 49 -15.45 8.51 -40.82
C ARG A 49 -14.67 9.79 -40.50
N HIS A 50 -13.50 9.60 -39.90
CA HIS A 50 -12.22 9.91 -40.57
C HIS A 50 -11.08 9.09 -39.96
N SER A 51 -10.58 8.12 -40.73
CA SER A 51 -9.26 7.55 -40.58
C SER A 51 -8.31 8.28 -41.54
N ARG A 52 -7.14 8.73 -41.08
CA ARG A 52 -5.82 8.36 -41.65
C ARG A 52 -4.65 9.20 -41.11
N ILE A 53 -3.59 8.44 -40.79
CA ILE A 53 -2.15 8.76 -40.85
C ILE A 53 -1.59 9.64 -39.73
N PHE A 54 -0.86 9.01 -38.80
CA PHE A 54 0.52 9.40 -38.50
C PHE A 54 1.37 8.17 -38.15
N SER A 55 2.57 8.17 -38.71
CA SER A 55 3.57 7.12 -38.72
C SER A 55 4.33 6.96 -37.40
N SER A 56 4.83 5.74 -37.20
CA SER A 56 5.81 5.32 -36.21
C SER A 56 7.07 6.21 -36.13
N SER A 57 7.31 6.80 -34.95
CA SER A 57 8.64 6.98 -34.35
C SER A 57 8.48 7.64 -32.97
N GLN A 58 9.29 7.20 -31.99
CA GLN A 58 9.34 7.61 -30.57
C GLN A 58 8.42 6.85 -29.60
N GLN A 59 8.73 5.56 -29.40
CA GLN A 59 8.58 4.96 -28.06
C GLN A 59 9.71 5.51 -27.17
N ARG A 60 9.35 6.32 -26.17
CA ARG A 60 10.19 6.58 -25.00
C ARG A 60 9.41 6.21 -23.74
N ALA A 61 10.12 5.51 -22.86
CA ALA A 61 9.65 4.98 -21.59
C ALA A 61 9.02 6.08 -20.73
N PHE A 62 7.76 5.89 -20.37
CA PHE A 62 7.10 6.61 -19.29
C PHE A 62 6.93 5.63 -18.12
N SER A 63 7.53 5.94 -16.97
CA SER A 63 7.27 5.27 -15.71
C SER A 63 5.87 5.66 -15.23
N THR A 64 4.88 4.79 -15.46
CA THR A 64 3.46 5.01 -15.13
C THR A 64 3.13 4.72 -13.65
N GLY A 65 4.05 5.01 -12.73
CA GLY A 65 3.89 4.73 -11.29
C GLY A 65 3.24 5.83 -10.45
N SER A 66 3.13 7.08 -10.94
CA SER A 66 2.70 8.20 -10.09
C SER A 66 1.25 8.65 -10.27
N LEU A 67 0.64 8.40 -11.42
CA LEU A 67 -0.66 8.99 -11.74
C LEU A 67 -1.84 8.29 -11.05
N TYR A 68 -1.69 7.03 -10.63
CA TYR A 68 -2.85 6.21 -10.23
C TYR A 68 -3.23 6.28 -8.74
N GLN A 69 -2.36 6.79 -7.86
CA GLN A 69 -2.72 6.95 -6.45
C GLN A 69 -3.77 8.07 -6.23
N ILE A 70 -4.01 8.90 -7.25
CA ILE A 70 -4.84 10.11 -7.15
C ILE A 70 -6.13 9.97 -7.98
N PHE A 71 -6.10 9.28 -9.13
CA PHE A 71 -7.32 9.03 -9.92
C PHE A 71 -8.26 7.96 -9.33
N TYR A 72 -7.81 7.18 -8.35
CA TYR A 72 -8.67 6.22 -7.65
C TYR A 72 -9.72 6.89 -6.74
N GLN A 73 -9.57 8.18 -6.42
CA GLN A 73 -10.44 8.85 -5.45
C GLN A 73 -11.69 9.53 -6.05
N ASP A 74 -11.69 9.87 -7.34
CA ASP A 74 -12.82 10.58 -7.97
C ASP A 74 -13.96 9.66 -8.44
N LYS A 75 -13.77 8.33 -8.48
CA LYS A 75 -14.84 7.36 -8.79
C LYS A 75 -15.40 6.60 -7.59
N VAL A 76 -14.82 6.78 -6.41
CA VAL A 76 -15.34 6.22 -5.14
C VAL A 76 -16.58 7.00 -4.64
N ASN A 77 -16.93 8.13 -5.26
CA ASN A 77 -17.99 9.04 -4.78
C ASN A 77 -19.34 8.95 -5.51
N GLN A 78 -19.76 7.76 -5.96
CA GLN A 78 -21.18 7.44 -6.14
C GLN A 78 -21.58 6.19 -5.35
N ALA A 79 -21.31 6.18 -4.04
CA ALA A 79 -21.91 5.22 -3.12
C ALA A 79 -22.05 5.80 -1.70
N VAL A 80 -22.63 7.00 -1.58
CA VAL A 80 -23.25 7.46 -0.33
C VAL A 80 -24.76 7.49 -0.55
N ASN A 81 -25.35 6.31 -0.52
CA ASN A 81 -26.77 6.06 -0.24
C ASN A 81 -26.95 4.56 0.03
N VAL A 82 -26.37 4.08 1.14
CA VAL A 82 -26.62 2.72 1.66
C VAL A 82 -27.89 2.76 2.50
N GLU A 83 -29.04 2.95 1.86
CA GLU A 83 -30.34 2.79 2.53
C GLU A 83 -31.43 2.13 1.65
N ALA A 84 -31.07 1.60 0.48
CA ALA A 84 -32.04 1.00 -0.43
C ALA A 84 -31.58 -0.34 -1.01
N TYR A 85 -31.03 -1.26 -0.21
CA TYR A 85 -30.97 -2.70 -0.52
C TYR A 85 -30.81 -3.50 0.79
N ARG A 86 -31.77 -3.34 1.71
CA ARG A 86 -32.00 -4.25 2.84
C ARG A 86 -33.41 -4.82 2.70
N ARG A 87 -33.60 -5.83 1.83
CA ARG A 87 -34.72 -6.81 1.90
C ARG A 87 -34.68 -7.78 0.71
N SER A 88 -33.68 -8.65 0.73
CA SER A 88 -33.70 -10.07 0.36
C SER A 88 -32.24 -10.53 0.30
N ASP A 89 -31.93 -11.74 0.78
CA ASP A 89 -30.65 -12.43 0.59
C ASP A 89 -29.50 -12.18 1.59
N CYS A 90 -29.78 -11.65 2.80
CA CYS A 90 -28.81 -11.59 3.91
C CYS A 90 -29.08 -12.58 5.07
N GLN A 91 -29.93 -13.59 4.89
CA GLN A 91 -30.23 -14.56 5.96
C GLN A 91 -29.36 -15.82 5.96
N SER A 92 -28.50 -16.04 4.97
CA SER A 92 -27.73 -17.30 4.87
C SER A 92 -26.28 -17.24 5.37
N PHE A 93 -25.77 -16.08 5.82
CA PHE A 93 -24.35 -15.91 6.18
C PHE A 93 -24.08 -15.49 7.64
N MET A 94 -25.08 -15.49 8.53
CA MET A 94 -24.90 -15.08 9.95
C MET A 94 -24.94 -16.20 11.00
N HIS A 95 -24.84 -17.47 10.59
CA HIS A 95 -24.70 -18.59 11.54
C HIS A 95 -23.50 -19.50 11.20
N ALA A 96 -22.30 -18.94 11.28
CA ALA A 96 -21.05 -19.69 11.47
C ALA A 96 -19.97 -18.72 11.99
N GLY A 97 -20.04 -18.35 13.27
CA GLY A 97 -19.16 -17.31 13.81
C GLY A 97 -19.19 -17.19 15.33
N SER A 98 -19.02 -18.30 16.04
CA SER A 98 -18.59 -18.27 17.45
C SER A 98 -17.95 -19.61 17.83
N MET A 99 -16.69 -19.81 17.46
CA MET A 99 -15.84 -20.79 18.14
C MET A 99 -14.47 -20.19 18.39
N SER A 100 -14.27 -19.79 19.64
CA SER A 100 -12.97 -19.61 20.28
C SER A 100 -12.18 -20.92 20.17
N TYR A 101 -11.07 -20.92 19.44
CA TYR A 101 -10.14 -22.04 19.46
C TYR A 101 -9.32 -21.99 20.76
N SER A 102 -9.83 -22.64 21.80
CA SER A 102 -9.02 -23.09 22.94
C SER A 102 -8.30 -24.37 22.56
N THR A 103 -6.99 -24.40 22.74
CA THR A 103 -6.12 -25.57 22.59
C THR A 103 -6.51 -26.69 23.56
N SER A 104 -6.97 -27.83 23.02
CA SER A 104 -6.79 -29.12 23.68
C SER A 104 -6.75 -30.26 22.66
N VAL A 105 -5.77 -31.13 22.83
CA VAL A 105 -5.48 -32.32 22.03
C VAL A 105 -6.31 -33.49 22.59
N SER A 106 -7.05 -34.18 21.73
CA SER A 106 -7.26 -35.64 21.83
C SER A 106 -8.02 -36.22 20.64
N ASP A 107 -7.52 -37.36 20.14
CA ASP A 107 -7.92 -38.16 18.97
C ASP A 107 -9.40 -38.57 18.86
N ARG A 108 -9.93 -38.67 17.63
CA ARG A 108 -10.13 -39.94 16.88
C ARG A 108 -10.90 -39.75 15.56
N GLN A 109 -10.55 -40.61 14.61
CA GLN A 109 -10.96 -40.74 13.21
C GLN A 109 -12.48 -40.92 12.96
N ALA A 110 -13.00 -40.32 11.88
CA ALA A 110 -13.81 -40.99 10.85
C ALA A 110 -14.18 -40.06 9.66
N SER A 111 -13.51 -40.28 8.51
CA SER A 111 -14.00 -40.29 7.11
C SER A 111 -14.89 -39.17 6.52
N GLY A 112 -14.36 -38.53 5.48
CA GLY A 112 -15.12 -37.93 4.37
C GLY A 112 -14.21 -37.13 3.43
N SER A 113 -14.01 -37.61 2.20
CA SER A 113 -12.97 -37.24 1.21
C SER A 113 -12.96 -35.79 0.66
N GLN A 114 -13.58 -34.82 1.34
CA GLN A 114 -13.47 -33.39 1.03
C GLN A 114 -12.46 -32.64 1.92
N GLY A 115 -11.94 -33.29 2.97
CA GLY A 115 -11.06 -32.66 3.96
C GLY A 115 -9.57 -32.56 3.58
N SER A 116 -9.09 -33.31 2.57
CA SER A 116 -7.66 -33.35 2.24
C SER A 116 -7.23 -32.31 1.21
N GLU A 117 -8.06 -31.99 0.21
CA GLU A 117 -7.69 -31.13 -0.94
C GLU A 117 -7.40 -29.68 -0.54
N GLN A 118 -7.98 -29.18 0.56
CA GLN A 118 -7.78 -27.80 1.02
C GLN A 118 -6.50 -27.60 1.87
N GLN A 119 -5.72 -28.66 2.12
CA GLN A 119 -4.63 -28.63 3.10
C GLN A 119 -3.51 -27.65 2.72
N THR A 120 -3.05 -27.63 1.46
CA THR A 120 -1.96 -26.73 1.03
C THR A 120 -2.41 -25.27 0.94
N MET A 121 -3.64 -24.99 0.50
CA MET A 121 -4.19 -23.64 0.54
C MET A 121 -4.27 -23.08 1.97
N ASN A 122 -4.66 -23.92 2.94
CA ASN A 122 -4.68 -23.52 4.34
C ASN A 122 -3.27 -23.23 4.86
N VAL A 123 -2.26 -24.00 4.46
CA VAL A 123 -0.86 -23.69 4.79
C VAL A 123 -0.45 -22.34 4.21
N GLY A 124 -0.82 -22.03 2.97
CA GLY A 124 -0.58 -20.71 2.37
C GLY A 124 -1.22 -19.58 3.18
N ARG A 125 -2.46 -19.77 3.64
CA ARG A 125 -3.16 -18.80 4.51
C ARG A 125 -2.49 -18.66 5.87
N GLU A 126 -2.03 -19.75 6.48
CA GLU A 126 -1.30 -19.71 7.74
C GLU A 126 0.04 -18.96 7.61
N ILE A 127 0.77 -19.18 6.51
CA ILE A 127 2.00 -18.44 6.20
C ILE A 127 1.70 -16.95 6.10
N PHE A 128 0.67 -16.57 5.35
CA PHE A 128 0.25 -15.17 5.23
C PHE A 128 -0.19 -14.58 6.57
N SER A 129 -1.02 -15.29 7.34
CA SER A 129 -1.50 -14.85 8.66
C SER A 129 -0.34 -14.64 9.63
N HIS A 130 0.68 -15.52 9.61
CA HIS A 130 1.88 -15.36 10.42
C HIS A 130 2.73 -14.17 9.98
N ALA A 131 2.82 -13.90 8.68
CA ALA A 131 3.47 -12.71 8.13
C ALA A 131 2.83 -11.44 8.69
N VAL A 132 1.50 -11.32 8.58
CA VAL A 132 0.72 -10.18 9.11
C VAL A 132 0.88 -10.08 10.63
N SER A 133 0.79 -11.19 11.35
CA SER A 133 0.92 -11.21 12.81
C SER A 133 2.23 -10.62 13.29
N SER A 134 3.34 -10.87 12.58
CA SER A 134 4.66 -10.36 12.95
C SER A 134 4.81 -8.83 12.85
N VAL A 135 3.90 -8.17 12.13
CA VAL A 135 3.87 -6.72 11.92
C VAL A 135 2.62 -6.07 12.54
N LEU A 136 1.95 -6.75 13.47
CA LEU A 136 0.90 -6.15 14.29
C LEU A 136 1.50 -5.19 15.33
N PRO A 137 0.78 -4.12 15.74
CA PRO A 137 1.31 -3.10 16.63
C PRO A 137 2.01 -3.62 17.89
N HIS A 138 1.37 -4.48 18.68
CA HIS A 138 1.98 -5.06 19.89
C HIS A 138 3.22 -5.90 19.57
N GLN A 139 3.20 -6.69 18.50
CA GLN A 139 4.34 -7.52 18.11
C GLN A 139 5.54 -6.68 17.69
N MET A 140 5.32 -5.63 16.89
CA MET A 140 6.37 -4.71 16.48
C MET A 140 6.99 -3.98 17.67
N ILE A 141 6.16 -3.48 18.59
CA ILE A 141 6.66 -2.77 19.77
C ILE A 141 7.42 -3.71 20.70
N GLN A 142 6.84 -4.85 21.09
CA GLN A 142 7.48 -5.82 22.00
C GLN A 142 8.80 -6.36 21.45
N LYS A 143 8.91 -6.56 20.14
CA LYS A 143 10.14 -7.05 19.51
C LYS A 143 11.26 -6.01 19.51
N ASN A 144 10.92 -4.72 19.44
CA ASN A 144 11.90 -3.64 19.25
C ASN A 144 12.18 -2.82 20.52
N LEU A 145 11.28 -2.84 21.49
CA LEU A 145 11.35 -2.10 22.75
C LEU A 145 11.41 -3.10 23.91
N ILE A 146 12.50 -3.08 24.66
CA ILE A 146 12.71 -3.93 25.83
C ILE A 146 12.84 -3.03 27.04
N TYR A 147 11.81 -3.02 27.87
CA TYR A 147 11.77 -2.27 29.12
C TYR A 147 12.22 -3.15 30.30
N ASP A 148 13.22 -2.70 31.04
CA ASP A 148 13.64 -3.30 32.31
C ASP A 148 13.11 -2.45 33.47
N SER A 149 12.11 -3.01 34.18
CA SER A 149 11.50 -2.36 35.34
C SER A 149 12.45 -2.18 36.53
N THR A 150 13.52 -2.99 36.63
CA THR A 150 14.47 -2.95 37.75
C THR A 150 15.36 -1.72 37.68
N THR A 151 15.83 -1.40 36.47
CA THR A 151 16.68 -0.24 36.19
C THR A 151 15.87 0.95 35.71
N SER A 152 14.58 0.76 35.40
CA SER A 152 13.74 1.72 34.67
C SER A 152 14.40 2.16 33.35
N SER A 153 15.04 1.22 32.64
CA SER A 153 15.68 1.51 31.35
C SER A 153 14.90 0.89 30.19
N LEU A 154 14.82 1.63 29.08
CA LEU A 154 14.20 1.21 27.84
C LEU A 154 15.26 1.05 26.78
N ARG A 155 15.46 -0.17 26.30
CA ARG A 155 16.32 -0.45 25.16
C ARG A 155 15.50 -0.40 23.87
N VAL A 156 15.95 0.42 22.92
CA VAL A 156 15.38 0.54 21.58
C VAL A 156 16.47 0.25 20.55
N ALA A 157 16.35 -0.89 19.87
CA ALA A 157 17.43 -1.45 19.05
C ALA A 157 18.77 -1.51 19.83
N SER A 158 19.77 -0.71 19.43
CA SER A 158 21.09 -0.68 20.06
C SER A 158 21.30 0.43 21.10
N ARG A 159 20.31 1.30 21.34
CA ARG A 159 20.40 2.41 22.30
C ARG A 159 19.57 2.12 23.54
N GLU A 160 20.03 2.64 24.68
CA GLU A 160 19.35 2.52 25.97
C GLU A 160 18.98 3.91 26.49
N TYR A 161 17.77 4.02 27.03
CA TYR A 161 17.18 5.27 27.49
C TYR A 161 16.72 5.10 28.93
N GLN A 162 17.08 6.06 29.79
CA GLN A 162 16.62 6.05 31.17
C GLN A 162 15.21 6.65 31.26
N LEU A 163 14.27 5.87 31.79
CA LEU A 163 12.91 6.33 32.01
C LEU A 163 12.76 6.92 33.41
N LYS A 164 12.17 8.12 33.47
CA LYS A 164 11.97 8.90 34.69
C LYS A 164 10.62 9.62 34.71
N GLN A 165 9.58 9.01 34.14
CA GLN A 165 8.29 9.67 33.91
C GLN A 165 8.45 10.92 33.05
N ASN A 166 9.10 10.71 31.91
CA ASN A 166 9.60 11.73 31.00
C ASN A 166 9.35 11.34 29.52
N ILE A 167 8.43 10.40 29.27
CA ILE A 167 8.07 10.01 27.90
C ILE A 167 6.87 10.82 27.44
N HIS A 168 7.03 11.46 26.30
CA HIS A 168 5.96 12.09 25.55
C HIS A 168 5.78 11.38 24.22
N VAL A 169 4.55 11.19 23.74
CA VAL A 169 4.30 10.53 22.45
C VAL A 169 3.54 11.43 21.49
N VAL A 170 4.03 11.49 20.26
CA VAL A 170 3.27 12.04 19.13
C VAL A 170 3.16 10.98 18.05
N GLY A 171 2.02 10.89 17.37
CA GLY A 171 1.84 9.91 16.30
C GLY A 171 0.93 10.37 15.18
N PHE A 172 1.18 9.88 13.98
CA PHE A 172 0.34 10.20 12.82
C PHE A 172 0.38 9.08 11.77
N GLY A 173 -0.80 8.67 11.30
CA GLY A 173 -0.95 7.63 10.28
C GLY A 173 -2.10 6.66 10.55
N LYS A 174 -2.25 5.66 9.69
CA LYS A 174 -3.36 4.68 9.75
C LYS A 174 -3.23 3.68 10.90
N ALA A 175 -2.01 3.24 11.23
CA ALA A 175 -1.75 2.19 12.23
C ALA A 175 -1.35 2.74 13.61
N VAL A 176 -1.16 4.06 13.73
CA VAL A 176 -0.56 4.66 14.93
C VAL A 176 -1.41 4.54 16.19
N LEU A 177 -2.73 4.35 16.07
CA LEU A 177 -3.57 4.14 17.25
C LEU A 177 -3.19 2.85 17.98
N GLY A 178 -3.07 1.74 17.24
CA GLY A 178 -2.60 0.48 17.79
C GLY A 178 -1.15 0.57 18.26
N MET A 179 -0.28 1.28 17.54
CA MET A 179 1.11 1.48 17.97
C MET A 179 1.20 2.27 19.28
N ALA A 180 0.37 3.30 19.44
CA ALA A 180 0.30 4.11 20.65
C ALA A 180 -0.20 3.28 21.84
N ARG A 181 -1.21 2.41 21.62
CA ARG A 181 -1.70 1.49 22.63
C ARG A 181 -0.62 0.52 23.09
N ALA A 182 0.09 -0.09 22.14
CA ALA A 182 1.19 -1.00 22.43
C ALA A 182 2.38 -0.31 23.15
N LEU A 183 2.69 0.93 22.77
CA LEU A 183 3.72 1.72 23.45
C LEU A 183 3.30 2.05 24.89
N GLU A 184 2.06 2.48 25.10
CA GLU A 184 1.52 2.78 26.43
C GLU A 184 1.59 1.55 27.34
N ASP A 185 1.24 0.36 26.83
CA ASP A 185 1.38 -0.92 27.56
C ASP A 185 2.84 -1.24 27.90
N CYS A 186 3.80 -0.86 27.05
CA CYS A 186 5.22 -1.11 27.25
C CYS A 186 5.85 -0.19 28.30
N VAL A 187 5.52 1.11 28.28
CA VAL A 187 6.20 2.11 29.13
C VAL A 187 5.41 2.51 30.38
N GLY A 188 4.12 2.19 30.43
CA GLY A 188 3.26 2.37 31.60
C GLY A 188 3.30 3.79 32.18
N ASP A 189 3.55 3.88 33.48
CA ASP A 189 3.54 5.14 34.24
C ASP A 189 4.60 6.14 33.82
N HIS A 190 5.58 5.73 32.99
CA HIS A 190 6.55 6.65 32.43
C HIS A 190 5.98 7.58 31.34
N MET A 191 4.82 7.25 30.78
CA MET A 191 4.09 8.11 29.85
C MET A 191 3.56 9.36 30.58
N VAL A 192 3.91 10.55 30.08
CA VAL A 192 3.52 11.85 30.66
C VAL A 192 2.34 12.44 29.89
N SER A 193 2.46 12.52 28.57
CA SER A 193 1.40 13.00 27.70
C SER A 193 1.54 12.44 26.30
N GLY A 194 0.45 12.44 25.53
CA GLY A 194 0.55 12.13 24.13
C GLY A 194 -0.58 12.63 23.27
N ILE A 195 -0.34 12.63 21.97
CA ILE A 195 -1.36 12.92 20.97
C ILE A 195 -1.11 12.14 19.68
N VAL A 196 -2.17 11.57 19.11
CA VAL A 196 -2.12 10.90 17.81
C VAL A 196 -3.14 11.47 16.83
N SER A 197 -2.73 11.61 15.57
CA SER A 197 -3.55 12.03 14.42
C SER A 197 -3.83 10.83 13.53
N ILE A 198 -5.10 10.42 13.41
CA ILE A 198 -5.51 9.23 12.65
C ILE A 198 -6.60 9.57 11.63
N PRO A 199 -6.84 8.72 10.61
CA PRO A 199 -7.92 8.94 9.67
C PRO A 199 -9.29 9.01 10.34
N VAL A 200 -10.20 9.80 9.76
CA VAL A 200 -11.61 9.83 10.18
C VAL A 200 -12.23 8.44 10.16
N GLY A 201 -12.90 8.06 11.25
CA GLY A 201 -13.60 6.78 11.38
C GLY A 201 -12.70 5.60 11.74
N SER A 202 -11.40 5.80 11.95
CA SER A 202 -10.48 4.71 12.32
C SER A 202 -10.85 4.05 13.66
N ARG A 203 -11.28 4.81 14.67
CA ARG A 203 -11.73 4.22 15.95
C ARG A 203 -12.96 3.34 15.76
N ASP A 204 -13.99 3.86 15.10
CA ASP A 204 -15.22 3.14 14.79
C ASP A 204 -14.95 1.86 13.99
N ALA A 205 -14.00 1.90 13.05
CA ALA A 205 -13.63 0.75 12.23
C ALA A 205 -12.99 -0.36 13.07
N LEU A 206 -12.04 0.00 13.96
CA LEU A 206 -11.41 -0.95 14.88
C LEU A 206 -12.41 -1.54 15.88
N GLU A 207 -13.30 -0.71 16.43
CA GLU A 207 -14.34 -1.17 17.35
C GLU A 207 -15.30 -2.16 16.70
N LYS A 208 -15.79 -1.84 15.48
CA LYS A 208 -16.66 -2.74 14.71
C LYS A 208 -15.94 -4.03 14.29
N ALA A 209 -14.63 -3.99 14.10
CA ALA A 209 -13.81 -5.16 13.80
C ALA A 209 -13.46 -6.00 15.05
N GLY A 210 -13.82 -5.55 16.26
CA GLY A 210 -13.50 -6.25 17.52
C GLY A 210 -12.04 -6.14 17.94
N LEU A 211 -11.27 -5.20 17.36
CA LEU A 211 -9.85 -4.97 17.65
C LEU A 211 -9.68 -4.03 18.86
N HIS A 212 -10.30 -4.39 19.98
CA HIS A 212 -10.31 -3.56 21.18
C HIS A 212 -8.92 -3.43 21.84
N ASP A 213 -8.05 -4.41 21.61
CA ASP A 213 -6.65 -4.39 22.03
C ASP A 213 -5.83 -3.30 21.33
N MET A 214 -6.30 -2.77 20.19
CA MET A 214 -5.67 -1.64 19.49
C MET A 214 -6.26 -0.27 19.85
N LEU A 215 -7.30 -0.23 20.70
CA LEU A 215 -7.91 1.00 21.17
C LEU A 215 -7.27 1.45 22.49
N LEU A 216 -7.10 2.78 22.65
CA LEU A 216 -6.63 3.36 23.90
C LEU A 216 -7.65 3.17 25.03
N LEU A 217 -7.16 2.95 26.24
CA LEU A 217 -7.99 2.84 27.43
C LEU A 217 -8.62 4.20 27.78
N PRO A 218 -9.78 4.24 28.47
CA PRO A 218 -10.37 5.50 28.94
C PRO A 218 -9.45 6.31 29.87
N SER A 219 -8.50 5.65 30.55
CA SER A 219 -7.49 6.27 31.42
C SER A 219 -6.21 6.69 30.69
N SER A 220 -6.15 6.51 29.36
CA SER A 220 -4.96 6.82 28.58
C SER A 220 -4.60 8.31 28.68
N LYS A 221 -3.30 8.60 28.74
CA LYS A 221 -2.77 9.98 28.68
C LYS A 221 -2.61 10.48 27.24
N ILE A 222 -2.97 9.65 26.26
CA ILE A 222 -2.84 9.93 24.83
C ILE A 222 -4.17 10.42 24.27
N ARG A 223 -4.18 11.63 23.72
CA ARG A 223 -5.33 12.20 23.01
C ARG A 223 -5.38 11.69 21.57
N VAL A 224 -6.57 11.45 21.05
CA VAL A 224 -6.78 11.06 19.64
C VAL A 224 -7.50 12.17 18.90
N MET A 225 -6.97 12.55 17.73
CA MET A 225 -7.63 13.44 16.79
C MET A 225 -7.81 12.74 15.45
N GLU A 226 -9.00 12.88 14.88
CA GLU A 226 -9.35 12.29 13.60
C GLU A 226 -9.41 13.37 12.51
N GLY A 227 -8.81 13.10 11.36
CA GLY A 227 -8.79 14.03 10.23
C GLY A 227 -8.34 13.36 8.94
N ALA A 228 -7.94 14.18 7.99
CA ALA A 228 -7.48 13.76 6.67
C ALA A 228 -8.50 12.89 5.91
N ALA A 229 -9.75 13.35 5.81
CA ALA A 229 -10.78 12.69 5.03
C ALA A 229 -10.28 12.44 3.59
N ASN A 230 -10.55 11.24 3.07
CA ASN A 230 -10.06 10.79 1.75
C ASN A 230 -8.52 10.86 1.59
N ASN A 231 -7.75 10.70 2.67
CA ASN A 231 -6.28 10.73 2.62
C ASN A 231 -5.70 12.06 2.05
N LEU A 232 -6.45 13.16 2.20
CA LEU A 232 -6.01 14.51 1.86
C LEU A 232 -5.98 15.36 3.13
N PRO A 233 -5.02 16.29 3.29
CA PRO A 233 -5.04 17.23 4.40
C PRO A 233 -6.37 17.98 4.49
N ASP A 234 -6.90 18.15 5.69
CA ASP A 234 -8.09 18.94 5.99
C ASP A 234 -7.86 19.79 7.24
N GLU A 235 -8.86 20.61 7.61
CA GLU A 235 -8.72 21.48 8.77
C GLU A 235 -8.54 20.68 10.07
N ALA A 236 -9.16 19.50 10.17
CA ALA A 236 -9.02 18.64 11.34
C ALA A 236 -7.60 18.08 11.47
N SER A 237 -7.00 17.61 10.37
CA SER A 237 -5.60 17.15 10.36
C SER A 237 -4.62 18.31 10.58
N ARG A 238 -4.94 19.52 10.12
CA ARG A 238 -4.16 20.72 10.43
C ARG A 238 -4.19 21.05 11.92
N GLN A 239 -5.36 21.01 12.55
CA GLN A 239 -5.47 21.22 14.00
C GLN A 239 -4.72 20.14 14.78
N ALA A 240 -4.82 18.88 14.36
CA ALA A 240 -4.05 17.79 14.97
C ALA A 240 -2.53 18.02 14.84
N ALA A 241 -2.05 18.47 13.69
CA ALA A 241 -0.65 18.81 13.48
C ALA A 241 -0.20 19.98 14.39
N LEU A 242 -1.03 21.01 14.58
CA LEU A 242 -0.73 22.10 15.50
C LEU A 242 -0.68 21.65 16.97
N GLU A 243 -1.55 20.73 17.38
CA GLU A 243 -1.50 20.16 18.74
C GLU A 243 -0.28 19.25 18.93
N ILE A 244 0.08 18.44 17.91
CA ILE A 244 1.33 17.67 17.87
C ILE A 244 2.52 18.61 18.08
N GLN A 245 2.57 19.71 17.31
CA GLN A 245 3.63 20.68 17.45
C GLN A 245 3.75 21.24 18.87
N ARG A 246 2.65 21.58 19.52
CA ARG A 246 2.69 22.08 20.91
C ARG A 246 3.30 21.08 21.88
N VAL A 247 3.04 19.78 21.69
CA VAL A 247 3.69 18.73 22.49
C VAL A 247 5.19 18.67 22.17
N VAL A 248 5.56 18.73 20.90
CA VAL A 248 6.96 18.70 20.44
C VAL A 248 7.76 19.91 20.94
N GLU A 249 7.16 21.10 21.01
CA GLU A 249 7.83 22.32 21.51
C GLU A 249 7.92 22.36 23.04
N ALA A 250 7.10 21.57 23.73
CA ALA A 250 7.06 21.56 25.20
C ALA A 250 8.07 20.59 25.83
N VAL A 251 8.64 19.65 25.08
CA VAL A 251 9.62 18.69 25.62
C VAL A 251 10.97 19.36 25.90
N GLY A 252 11.58 19.00 27.04
CA GLY A 252 12.88 19.50 27.47
C GLY A 252 14.02 18.50 27.31
N ALA A 253 15.24 18.92 27.66
CA ALA A 253 16.46 18.12 27.54
C ALA A 253 16.45 16.79 28.32
N ASN A 254 15.62 16.70 29.36
CA ASN A 254 15.48 15.50 30.19
C ASN A 254 14.35 14.58 29.70
N ASP A 255 13.62 14.97 28.67
CA ASP A 255 12.48 14.23 28.15
C ASP A 255 12.88 13.37 26.95
N ILE A 256 12.04 12.36 26.72
CA ILE A 256 12.11 11.46 25.57
C ILE A 256 10.82 11.66 24.78
N LEU A 257 10.95 12.13 23.55
CA LEU A 257 9.85 12.19 22.59
C LEU A 257 9.84 10.92 21.74
N VAL A 258 8.79 10.12 21.86
CA VAL A 258 8.53 9.00 20.95
C VAL A 258 7.63 9.46 19.80
N VAL A 259 8.06 9.26 18.57
CA VAL A 259 7.33 9.64 17.36
C VAL A 259 6.85 8.37 16.66
N LEU A 260 5.54 8.16 16.57
CA LEU A 260 4.94 6.99 15.92
C LEU A 260 4.51 7.35 14.50
N ILE A 261 5.07 6.66 13.50
CA ILE A 261 4.84 6.97 12.09
C ILE A 261 4.31 5.73 11.37
N SER A 262 3.23 5.91 10.61
CA SER A 262 2.73 4.87 9.67
C SER A 262 2.17 5.52 8.39
N GLY A 263 1.74 4.69 7.45
CA GLY A 263 1.10 5.11 6.20
C GLY A 263 0.01 6.17 6.37
N GLY A 264 -0.09 7.08 5.39
CA GLY A 264 -1.02 8.23 5.42
C GLY A 264 -0.52 9.45 6.21
N GLY A 265 0.64 9.36 6.85
CA GLY A 265 1.20 10.43 7.70
C GLY A 265 1.32 11.80 7.01
N SER A 266 1.63 11.86 5.71
CA SER A 266 1.76 13.12 4.98
C SER A 266 0.48 13.97 4.97
N ALA A 267 -0.70 13.33 5.01
CA ALA A 267 -1.98 14.03 5.08
C ALA A 267 -2.37 14.40 6.52
N LEU A 268 -2.01 13.54 7.47
CA LEU A 268 -2.36 13.65 8.90
C LEU A 268 -1.47 14.60 9.69
N LEU A 269 -0.26 14.86 9.21
CA LEU A 269 0.71 15.79 9.81
C LEU A 269 0.94 16.98 8.87
N THR A 270 -0.05 17.86 8.72
CA THR A 270 0.07 19.04 7.84
C THR A 270 -0.01 20.35 8.63
N ALA A 271 1.13 21.03 8.76
CA ALA A 271 1.25 22.33 9.39
C ALA A 271 1.99 23.27 8.41
N PRO A 272 1.27 23.99 7.54
CA PRO A 272 1.88 24.92 6.58
C PRO A 272 2.80 25.93 7.29
N GLU A 273 3.95 26.23 6.70
CA GLU A 273 4.86 27.28 7.18
C GLU A 273 4.21 28.66 7.02
N GLU A 274 4.36 29.56 7.97
CA GLU A 274 3.85 30.93 7.81
C GLU A 274 4.67 31.69 6.76
N PRO A 275 4.04 32.48 5.85
CA PRO A 275 2.61 32.85 5.79
C PRO A 275 1.73 31.95 4.90
N LEU A 276 2.18 30.75 4.54
CA LEU A 276 1.43 29.81 3.72
C LEU A 276 0.20 29.27 4.46
N THR A 277 -0.81 28.93 3.68
CA THR A 277 -2.08 28.40 4.16
C THR A 277 -2.26 26.93 3.79
N LEU A 278 -3.26 26.27 4.40
CA LEU A 278 -3.64 24.92 4.00
C LEU A 278 -4.08 24.86 2.53
N ASP A 279 -4.77 25.89 2.04
CA ASP A 279 -5.22 25.97 0.65
C ASP A 279 -4.04 26.06 -0.33
N ASP A 280 -2.95 26.74 0.05
CA ASP A 280 -1.72 26.76 -0.73
C ASP A 280 -1.14 25.35 -0.90
N ILE A 281 -1.01 24.59 0.21
CA ILE A 281 -0.49 23.22 0.20
C ILE A 281 -1.37 22.28 -0.65
N LEU A 282 -2.70 22.41 -0.51
CA LEU A 282 -3.66 21.62 -1.28
C LEU A 282 -3.62 21.96 -2.77
N THR A 283 -3.48 23.24 -3.11
CA THR A 283 -3.39 23.70 -4.49
C THR A 283 -2.12 23.21 -5.15
N VAL A 284 -0.95 23.36 -4.50
CA VAL A 284 0.32 22.82 -4.99
C VAL A 284 0.24 21.31 -5.19
N THR A 285 -0.28 20.59 -4.19
CA THR A 285 -0.46 19.13 -4.27
C THR A 285 -1.31 18.74 -5.49
N ARG A 286 -2.44 19.42 -5.70
CA ARG A 286 -3.34 19.15 -6.82
C ARG A 286 -2.71 19.45 -8.18
N VAL A 287 -1.98 20.55 -8.30
CA VAL A 287 -1.29 20.95 -9.54
C VAL A 287 -0.22 19.93 -9.89
N LEU A 288 0.69 19.61 -8.97
CA LEU A 288 1.78 18.67 -9.22
C LEU A 288 1.27 17.27 -9.55
N SER A 289 0.28 16.80 -8.78
CA SER A 289 -0.41 15.54 -9.04
C SER A 289 -0.96 15.45 -10.46
N ARG A 290 -1.72 16.47 -10.90
CA ARG A 290 -2.33 16.50 -12.24
C ARG A 290 -1.30 16.57 -13.36
N SER A 291 -0.12 17.10 -13.07
CA SER A 291 1.00 17.17 -14.00
C SER A 291 1.85 15.89 -14.06
N GLY A 292 1.46 14.83 -13.35
CA GLY A 292 2.15 13.54 -13.39
C GLY A 292 3.49 13.53 -12.67
N VAL A 293 3.72 14.49 -11.77
CA VAL A 293 4.90 14.54 -10.90
C VAL A 293 4.96 13.27 -10.05
N ASN A 294 6.14 12.68 -9.91
CA ASN A 294 6.32 11.48 -9.09
C ASN A 294 6.15 11.78 -7.57
N ILE A 295 5.89 10.74 -6.77
CA ILE A 295 5.67 10.93 -5.33
C ILE A 295 6.90 11.50 -4.59
N MET A 296 8.11 11.18 -5.06
CA MET A 296 9.36 11.68 -4.47
C MET A 296 9.48 13.19 -4.68
N ASP A 297 9.26 13.67 -5.91
CA ASP A 297 9.23 15.08 -6.30
C ASP A 297 8.12 15.85 -5.56
N LEU A 298 6.93 15.25 -5.41
CA LEU A 298 5.84 15.86 -4.65
C LEU A 298 6.20 16.00 -3.16
N ASN A 299 6.78 14.96 -2.56
CA ASN A 299 7.21 14.97 -1.17
C ASN A 299 8.35 15.97 -0.95
N MET A 300 9.27 16.10 -1.89
CA MET A 300 10.31 17.13 -1.87
C MET A 300 9.71 18.54 -1.71
N VAL A 301 8.67 18.88 -2.48
CA VAL A 301 7.99 20.17 -2.37
C VAL A 301 7.27 20.30 -1.02
N ARG A 302 6.54 19.26 -0.60
CA ARG A 302 5.81 19.26 0.69
C ARG A 302 6.73 19.51 1.88
N LYS A 303 7.96 18.97 1.88
CA LYS A 303 8.95 19.19 2.94
C LYS A 303 9.41 20.65 3.06
N GLN A 304 9.37 21.42 1.97
CA GLN A 304 9.77 22.84 1.98
C GLN A 304 8.67 23.77 2.49
N LEU A 305 7.40 23.37 2.33
CA LEU A 305 6.23 24.21 2.58
C LEU A 305 5.57 23.95 3.96
N ASP A 306 6.08 22.98 4.72
CA ASP A 306 5.47 22.50 5.96
C ASP A 306 6.49 22.48 7.10
N ARG A 307 6.05 22.93 8.28
CA ARG A 307 6.89 23.16 9.45
C ARG A 307 7.32 21.89 10.16
N LEU A 308 6.55 20.82 10.06
CA LEU A 308 6.78 19.56 10.80
C LEU A 308 7.47 18.49 9.95
N LYS A 309 7.31 18.56 8.62
CA LYS A 309 7.95 17.66 7.66
C LYS A 309 9.45 17.96 7.50
N GLY A 310 10.19 17.10 6.81
CA GLY A 310 11.59 17.35 6.46
C GLY A 310 12.51 17.62 7.67
N GLY A 311 12.32 16.85 8.75
CA GLY A 311 13.07 17.02 9.99
C GLY A 311 12.51 18.08 10.94
N GLY A 312 11.34 18.67 10.63
CA GLY A 312 10.70 19.69 11.46
C GLY A 312 10.45 19.24 12.90
N ILE A 313 9.90 18.04 13.11
CA ILE A 313 9.73 17.47 14.46
C ILE A 313 11.08 17.33 15.17
N ALA A 314 12.09 16.79 14.49
CA ALA A 314 13.42 16.61 15.08
C ALA A 314 14.06 17.93 15.51
N LYS A 315 13.88 19.00 14.73
CA LYS A 315 14.40 20.35 15.03
C LYS A 315 13.67 20.98 16.21
N LEU A 316 12.34 20.91 16.22
CA LEU A 316 11.52 21.52 17.28
C LEU A 316 11.67 20.79 18.62
N ALA A 317 11.93 19.48 18.60
CA ALA A 317 12.14 18.69 19.80
C ALA A 317 13.52 18.91 20.46
N HIS A 318 14.50 19.47 19.74
CA HIS A 318 15.84 19.65 20.29
C HIS A 318 15.81 20.60 21.50
N PRO A 319 16.41 20.24 22.66
CA PRO A 319 17.42 19.19 22.86
C PRO A 319 16.91 17.84 23.41
N ALA A 320 15.60 17.59 23.46
CA ALA A 320 15.05 16.31 23.94
C ALA A 320 15.54 15.13 23.09
N GLN A 321 15.61 13.92 23.67
CA GLN A 321 15.91 12.72 22.89
C GLN A 321 14.69 12.33 22.05
N VAL A 322 14.87 11.97 20.78
CA VAL A 322 13.78 11.60 19.88
C VAL A 322 13.94 10.14 19.44
N ILE A 323 12.91 9.34 19.66
CA ILE A 323 12.81 7.95 19.20
C ILE A 323 11.66 7.85 18.21
N SER A 324 11.98 7.75 16.92
CA SER A 324 10.99 7.56 15.86
C SER A 324 10.82 6.08 15.57
N LEU A 325 9.60 5.57 15.72
CA LEU A 325 9.21 4.20 15.44
C LEU A 325 8.32 4.18 14.18
N LEU A 326 8.83 3.59 13.11
CA LEU A 326 8.24 3.68 11.79
C LEU A 326 7.69 2.31 11.33
N LEU A 327 6.45 2.32 10.85
CA LEU A 327 5.88 1.27 10.03
C LEU A 327 5.83 1.77 8.58
N SER A 328 6.49 1.04 7.69
CA SER A 328 6.65 1.40 6.27
C SER A 328 5.61 0.71 5.40
N ASP A 329 4.83 1.52 4.67
CA ASP A 329 3.90 1.10 3.62
C ASP A 329 4.41 1.47 2.21
N ILE A 330 5.73 1.64 2.06
CA ILE A 330 6.37 1.99 0.79
C ILE A 330 7.41 0.95 0.39
N ILE A 331 7.59 0.77 -0.92
CA ILE A 331 8.64 -0.09 -1.46
C ILE A 331 10.02 0.50 -1.12
N GLY A 332 10.93 -0.36 -0.64
CA GLY A 332 12.32 -0.02 -0.35
C GLY A 332 12.58 0.61 1.03
N ASP A 333 11.53 0.89 1.82
CA ASP A 333 11.62 1.36 3.21
C ASP A 333 12.46 2.63 3.42
N ASP A 334 12.59 3.48 2.40
CA ASP A 334 13.42 4.69 2.47
C ASP A 334 12.80 5.74 3.42
N LEU A 335 13.52 6.02 4.50
CA LEU A 335 13.15 6.96 5.55
C LEU A 335 12.89 8.38 5.02
N ASP A 336 13.49 8.76 3.89
CA ASP A 336 13.26 10.07 3.27
C ASP A 336 11.84 10.20 2.70
N PHE A 337 11.14 9.10 2.46
CA PHE A 337 9.80 9.13 1.86
C PHE A 337 8.67 8.84 2.85
N ILE A 338 8.93 8.10 3.94
CA ILE A 338 7.91 7.77 4.93
C ILE A 338 7.37 9.04 5.59
N ALA A 339 6.06 9.30 5.40
CA ALA A 339 5.34 10.45 5.93
C ALA A 339 6.01 11.83 5.68
N SER A 340 6.77 11.97 4.58
CA SER A 340 7.56 13.17 4.30
C SER A 340 8.64 13.49 5.37
N SER A 341 9.15 12.44 6.01
CA SER A 341 10.40 12.41 6.78
C SER A 341 10.52 13.48 7.90
N PRO A 342 9.55 13.57 8.84
CA PRO A 342 9.53 14.64 9.86
C PRO A 342 10.64 14.54 10.92
N THR A 343 11.31 13.38 11.01
CA THR A 343 12.43 13.11 11.94
C THR A 343 13.76 12.83 11.21
N VAL A 344 13.82 13.10 9.91
CA VAL A 344 15.02 12.90 9.07
C VAL A 344 15.41 14.22 8.45
N ARG A 345 16.71 14.45 8.29
CA ARG A 345 17.23 15.69 7.70
C ARG A 345 16.68 15.87 6.28
N ASN A 346 16.14 17.06 6.00
CA ASN A 346 15.77 17.41 4.64
C ASN A 346 17.01 17.77 3.82
N SER A 347 17.25 17.02 2.76
CA SER A 347 18.34 17.24 1.81
C SER A 347 17.96 18.16 0.63
N SER A 348 16.67 18.42 0.42
CA SER A 348 16.21 19.28 -0.67
C SER A 348 16.29 20.75 -0.31
N THR A 349 16.34 21.58 -1.35
CA THR A 349 16.42 23.03 -1.24
C THR A 349 15.18 23.70 -1.85
N PRO A 350 14.91 24.98 -1.51
CA PRO A 350 13.89 25.77 -2.20
C PRO A 350 14.13 25.87 -3.71
N GLN A 351 15.41 25.89 -4.14
CA GLN A 351 15.78 25.93 -5.56
C GLN A 351 15.32 24.67 -6.29
N ASP A 352 15.46 23.48 -5.69
CA ASP A 352 15.01 22.22 -6.30
C ASP A 352 13.51 22.25 -6.60
N CYS A 353 12.71 22.89 -5.74
CA CYS A 353 11.27 23.05 -5.94
C CYS A 353 10.96 23.98 -7.12
N LEU A 354 11.66 25.12 -7.23
CA LEU A 354 11.48 26.05 -8.34
C LEU A 354 11.91 25.43 -9.68
N ASP A 355 12.97 24.63 -9.67
CA ASP A 355 13.45 23.88 -10.83
C ASP A 355 12.46 22.79 -11.24
N LEU A 356 11.85 22.10 -10.27
CA LEU A 356 10.77 21.15 -10.52
C LEU A 356 9.58 21.85 -11.20
N PHE A 357 9.14 22.99 -10.67
CA PHE A 357 8.01 23.73 -11.25
C PHE A 357 8.29 24.18 -12.69
N SER A 358 9.53 24.58 -12.98
CA SER A 358 10.00 24.85 -14.34
C SER A 358 9.93 23.60 -15.23
N ARG A 359 10.50 22.48 -14.77
CA ARG A 359 10.64 21.23 -15.53
C ARG A 359 9.29 20.67 -15.97
N TYR A 360 8.29 20.74 -15.11
CA TYR A 360 6.92 20.29 -15.41
C TYR A 360 6.03 21.38 -16.01
N GLY A 361 6.54 22.61 -16.22
CA GLY A 361 5.79 23.70 -16.84
C GLY A 361 4.61 24.23 -16.02
N VAL A 362 4.67 24.08 -14.69
CA VAL A 362 3.54 24.38 -13.78
C VAL A 362 3.65 25.70 -13.04
N LYS A 363 4.74 26.46 -13.20
CA LYS A 363 5.01 27.70 -12.45
C LYS A 363 3.81 28.66 -12.40
N ALA A 364 3.12 28.89 -13.51
CA ALA A 364 1.98 29.80 -13.59
C ALA A 364 0.74 29.31 -12.80
N SER A 365 0.68 28.02 -12.47
CA SER A 365 -0.41 27.38 -11.74
C SER A 365 -0.14 27.27 -10.24
N ILE A 366 1.08 27.59 -9.79
CA ILE A 366 1.46 27.58 -8.37
C ILE A 366 1.04 28.90 -7.71
N PRO A 367 0.50 28.90 -6.48
CA PRO A 367 0.13 30.13 -5.78
C PRO A 367 1.31 31.10 -5.64
N ALA A 368 1.04 32.40 -5.80
CA ALA A 368 2.07 33.44 -5.69
C ALA A 368 2.72 33.48 -4.30
N SER A 369 1.94 33.22 -3.24
CA SER A 369 2.40 33.02 -1.87
C SER A 369 3.51 31.97 -1.77
N VAL A 370 3.33 30.81 -2.42
CA VAL A 370 4.29 29.70 -2.44
C VAL A 370 5.54 30.09 -3.24
N MET A 371 5.37 30.70 -4.41
CA MET A 371 6.51 31.16 -5.22
C MET A 371 7.37 32.17 -4.45
N SER A 372 6.74 33.20 -3.88
CA SER A 372 7.43 34.23 -3.08
C SER A 372 8.08 33.66 -1.83
N TYR A 373 7.44 32.69 -1.15
CA TYR A 373 8.03 32.03 0.01
C TYR A 373 9.30 31.24 -0.37
N LEU A 374 9.25 30.43 -1.43
CA LEU A 374 10.41 29.65 -1.88
C LEU A 374 11.54 30.55 -2.37
N GLU A 375 11.23 31.58 -3.16
CA GLU A 375 12.20 32.57 -3.63
C GLU A 375 12.83 33.34 -2.47
N GLY A 376 12.04 33.71 -1.46
CA GLY A 376 12.53 34.39 -0.26
C GLY A 376 13.47 33.54 0.60
N LYS A 377 13.35 32.21 0.57
CA LYS A 377 14.29 31.30 1.25
C LYS A 377 15.59 31.08 0.45
N ILE A 378 15.67 31.50 -0.81
CA ILE A 378 16.94 31.46 -1.55
C ILE A 378 17.85 32.56 -1.00
N GLY A 379 18.93 32.16 -0.33
CA GLY A 379 19.95 33.07 0.21
C GLY A 379 19.83 33.36 1.70
N SER A 380 18.82 32.85 2.40
CA SER A 380 18.81 32.84 3.87
C SER A 380 19.86 31.85 4.38
N SER A 381 20.81 32.33 5.20
CA SER A 381 21.89 31.53 5.80
C SER A 381 21.41 30.48 6.82
N GLU A 382 20.10 30.42 7.11
CA GLU A 382 19.46 29.43 7.99
C GLU A 382 19.66 27.97 7.53
N GLY A 383 20.08 27.74 6.28
CA GLY A 383 20.31 26.40 5.72
C GLY A 383 21.76 25.87 5.78
N MET A 384 22.75 26.64 6.25
CA MET A 384 24.17 26.23 6.17
C MET A 384 24.82 25.84 7.50
N ALA A 385 24.15 26.04 8.65
CA ALA A 385 24.61 25.45 9.90
C ALA A 385 24.36 23.94 9.86
N GLU A 386 25.38 23.15 10.15
CA GLU A 386 25.29 21.69 10.22
C GLU A 386 24.30 21.33 11.33
N GLN A 387 23.07 20.97 10.96
CA GLN A 387 22.03 20.63 11.94
C GLN A 387 22.36 19.28 12.55
N ASP A 388 22.59 19.26 13.87
CA ASP A 388 22.83 18.03 14.61
C ASP A 388 21.53 17.25 14.80
N PHE A 389 21.52 16.00 14.35
CA PHE A 389 20.42 15.04 14.50
C PHE A 389 20.85 13.84 15.37
N SER A 390 21.97 13.96 16.10
CA SER A 390 22.49 12.90 16.97
C SER A 390 21.53 12.48 18.08
N HIS A 391 20.66 13.40 18.53
CA HIS A 391 19.57 13.16 19.49
C HIS A 391 18.40 12.35 18.92
N VAL A 392 18.39 12.08 17.61
CA VAL A 392 17.31 11.35 16.93
C VAL A 392 17.75 9.92 16.62
N GLN A 393 16.91 8.95 16.99
CA GLN A 393 17.00 7.57 16.53
C GLN A 393 15.76 7.25 15.70
N ASN A 394 15.94 6.85 14.44
CA ASN A 394 14.86 6.34 13.59
C ASN A 394 14.95 4.82 13.51
N VAL A 395 13.86 4.11 13.79
CA VAL A 395 13.80 2.65 13.81
C VAL A 395 12.60 2.15 13.01
N LEU A 396 12.87 1.42 11.93
CA LEU A 396 11.85 0.69 11.19
C LEU A 396 11.45 -0.54 12.01
N ILE A 397 10.25 -0.53 12.57
CA ILE A 397 9.73 -1.61 13.41
C ILE A 397 8.75 -2.53 12.67
N GLY A 398 8.22 -2.08 11.53
CA GLY A 398 7.35 -2.86 10.64
C GLY A 398 7.65 -2.54 9.19
N THR A 399 8.00 -3.57 8.41
CA THR A 399 8.25 -3.46 6.97
C THR A 399 7.80 -4.72 6.25
N ASN A 400 7.68 -4.64 4.92
CA ASN A 400 7.35 -5.80 4.11
C ASN A 400 8.40 -6.91 4.24
N LYS A 401 9.67 -6.53 4.39
CA LYS A 401 10.78 -7.46 4.64
C LYS A 401 10.58 -8.27 5.92
N ILE A 402 10.20 -7.62 7.03
CA ILE A 402 9.92 -8.32 8.29
C ILE A 402 8.78 -9.33 8.11
N ALA A 403 7.72 -8.94 7.42
CA ALA A 403 6.60 -9.83 7.12
C ALA A 403 7.02 -11.02 6.22
N CYS A 404 7.83 -10.79 5.19
CA CYS A 404 8.37 -11.83 4.32
C CYS A 404 9.26 -12.82 5.09
N GLU A 405 10.13 -12.33 5.97
CA GLU A 405 10.98 -13.18 6.82
C GLU A 405 10.13 -14.06 7.75
N ALA A 406 9.07 -13.51 8.35
CA ALA A 406 8.13 -14.27 9.16
C ALA A 406 7.35 -15.31 8.33
N ALA A 407 6.91 -14.96 7.11
CA ALA A 407 6.32 -15.92 6.17
C ALA A 407 7.28 -17.09 5.90
N CYS A 408 8.55 -16.82 5.63
CA CYS A 408 9.55 -17.87 5.43
C CYS A 408 9.74 -18.75 6.67
N GLN A 409 9.80 -18.17 7.88
CA GLN A 409 9.87 -18.93 9.13
C GLN A 409 8.67 -19.87 9.27
N LYS A 410 7.45 -19.38 9.03
CA LYS A 410 6.25 -20.22 9.05
C LYS A 410 6.29 -21.29 7.96
N GLY A 411 6.74 -20.95 6.75
CA GLY A 411 6.97 -21.90 5.65
C GLY A 411 7.90 -23.05 6.05
N SER A 412 9.03 -22.74 6.71
CA SER A 412 9.95 -23.74 7.28
C SER A 412 9.27 -24.65 8.30
N THR A 413 8.55 -24.08 9.28
CA THR A 413 7.84 -24.88 10.29
C THR A 413 6.71 -25.72 9.70
N SER A 414 6.19 -25.33 8.53
CA SER A 414 5.18 -26.07 7.76
C SER A 414 5.78 -27.10 6.78
N GLY A 415 7.10 -27.37 6.87
CA GLY A 415 7.79 -28.42 6.12
C GLY A 415 8.28 -28.02 4.73
N PHE A 416 8.29 -26.73 4.39
CA PHE A 416 8.83 -26.25 3.11
C PHE A 416 10.24 -25.69 3.28
N LEU A 417 11.04 -25.71 2.22
CA LEU A 417 12.26 -24.89 2.14
C LEU A 417 11.89 -23.51 1.56
N PRO A 418 11.97 -22.43 2.36
CA PRO A 418 11.53 -21.13 1.91
C PRO A 418 12.59 -20.37 1.11
N TYR A 419 12.15 -19.45 0.26
CA TYR A 419 12.98 -18.51 -0.47
C TYR A 419 12.27 -17.17 -0.62
N VAL A 420 12.90 -16.08 -0.17
CA VAL A 420 12.39 -14.72 -0.43
C VAL A 420 12.83 -14.31 -1.82
N LEU A 421 11.87 -14.21 -2.75
CA LEU A 421 12.11 -13.79 -4.12
C LEU A 421 12.39 -12.29 -4.24
N SER A 422 11.59 -11.47 -3.56
CA SER A 422 11.72 -10.02 -3.53
C SER A 422 10.89 -9.43 -2.40
N THR A 423 11.34 -8.32 -1.82
CA THR A 423 10.55 -7.46 -0.91
C THR A 423 10.17 -6.13 -1.58
N GLU A 424 10.43 -6.02 -2.88
CA GLU A 424 10.19 -4.83 -3.71
C GLU A 424 9.41 -5.20 -4.99
N LEU A 425 8.57 -6.23 -4.89
CA LEU A 425 7.77 -6.68 -6.02
C LEU A 425 6.86 -5.53 -6.49
N SER A 426 6.91 -5.24 -7.79
CA SER A 426 6.10 -4.20 -8.42
C SER A 426 5.77 -4.58 -9.86
N GLY A 427 4.81 -3.86 -10.44
CA GLY A 427 4.35 -4.08 -11.81
C GLY A 427 2.86 -4.42 -11.90
N GLU A 428 2.42 -4.73 -13.11
CA GLU A 428 1.00 -5.05 -13.38
C GLU A 428 0.63 -6.42 -12.82
N ALA A 429 -0.40 -6.46 -11.96
CA ALA A 429 -0.85 -7.64 -11.22
C ALA A 429 -1.05 -8.87 -12.12
N LYS A 430 -1.70 -8.72 -13.28
CA LYS A 430 -1.88 -9.81 -14.26
C LYS A 430 -0.54 -10.38 -14.76
N SER A 431 0.43 -9.51 -15.06
CA SER A 431 1.76 -9.94 -15.54
C SER A 431 2.54 -10.65 -14.44
N VAL A 432 2.47 -10.14 -13.21
CA VAL A 432 3.12 -10.76 -12.04
C VAL A 432 2.50 -12.11 -11.71
N GLY A 433 1.18 -12.26 -11.80
CA GLY A 433 0.50 -13.55 -11.63
C GLY A 433 0.97 -14.60 -12.64
N SER A 434 1.11 -14.20 -13.91
CA SER A 434 1.69 -15.07 -14.96
C SER A 434 3.14 -15.47 -14.62
N MET A 435 3.96 -14.54 -14.13
CA MET A 435 5.33 -14.83 -13.70
C MET A 435 5.40 -15.92 -12.63
N PHE A 436 4.55 -15.86 -11.61
CA PHE A 436 4.50 -16.90 -10.57
C PHE A 436 4.07 -18.28 -11.12
N ALA A 437 3.17 -18.32 -12.10
CA ALA A 437 2.80 -19.57 -12.75
C ALA A 437 3.96 -20.19 -13.56
N PHE A 438 4.73 -19.36 -14.27
CA PHE A 438 5.95 -19.83 -14.94
C PHE A 438 7.02 -20.28 -13.93
N LEU A 439 7.13 -19.60 -12.79
CA LEU A 439 8.04 -20.01 -11.72
C LEU A 439 7.64 -21.35 -11.11
N ALA A 440 6.33 -21.58 -10.90
CA ALA A 440 5.82 -22.87 -10.46
C ALA A 440 6.18 -23.99 -11.47
N LYS A 441 5.99 -23.76 -12.78
CA LYS A 441 6.40 -24.70 -13.82
C LYS A 441 7.89 -24.98 -13.80
N PHE A 442 8.73 -23.96 -13.64
CA PHE A 442 10.18 -24.12 -13.50
C PHE A 442 10.56 -25.01 -12.31
N ILE A 443 9.90 -24.84 -11.16
CA ILE A 443 10.15 -25.65 -9.96
C ILE A 443 9.71 -27.10 -10.19
N VAL A 444 8.53 -27.32 -10.79
CA VAL A 444 8.03 -28.67 -11.14
C VAL A 444 8.98 -29.37 -12.12
N GLU A 445 9.37 -28.71 -13.21
CA GLU A 445 10.33 -29.27 -14.18
C GLU A 445 11.71 -29.55 -13.55
N SER A 446 12.12 -28.75 -12.56
CA SER A 446 13.34 -28.99 -11.80
C SER A 446 13.23 -30.25 -10.92
N PHE A 447 12.06 -30.54 -10.35
CA PHE A 447 11.83 -31.80 -9.64
C PHE A 447 11.88 -33.01 -10.58
N ASP A 448 11.24 -32.93 -11.75
CA ASP A 448 11.25 -34.01 -12.73
C ASP A 448 12.65 -34.29 -13.29
N ALA A 449 13.44 -33.24 -13.56
CA ALA A 449 14.82 -33.38 -14.02
C ALA A 449 15.72 -34.04 -12.97
N ALA A 450 15.48 -33.75 -11.68
CA ALA A 450 16.19 -34.39 -10.58
C ALA A 450 15.88 -35.89 -10.49
N ASP A 451 14.65 -36.31 -10.81
CA ASP A 451 14.26 -37.72 -10.83
C ASP A 451 14.88 -38.49 -12.00
N GLN A 452 15.02 -37.87 -13.18
CA GLN A 452 15.62 -38.51 -14.35
C GLN A 452 17.14 -38.76 -14.19
N GLN A 453 17.85 -37.90 -13.47
CA GLN A 453 19.28 -38.08 -13.19
C GLN A 453 19.59 -39.28 -12.28
N ALA A 454 18.60 -39.84 -11.57
CA ALA A 454 18.74 -41.06 -10.77
C ALA A 454 18.55 -42.36 -11.58
N GLY A 455 18.13 -42.28 -12.86
CA GLY A 455 17.65 -43.45 -13.63
C GLY A 455 18.34 -43.74 -14.98
N SER A 456 18.79 -42.76 -15.77
CA SER A 456 19.61 -43.00 -16.98
C SER A 456 20.10 -41.69 -17.61
N SER A 457 21.20 -41.76 -18.35
CA SER A 457 21.87 -40.66 -19.04
C SER A 457 21.17 -40.24 -20.34
N SER A 458 20.06 -39.52 -20.24
CA SER A 458 19.59 -38.62 -21.31
C SER A 458 19.15 -37.31 -20.68
N GLY A 459 19.95 -36.26 -20.89
CA GLY A 459 19.74 -34.94 -20.28
C GLY A 459 18.41 -34.28 -20.70
N PRO A 460 17.88 -33.33 -19.91
CA PRO A 460 16.59 -32.74 -20.16
C PRO A 460 16.66 -31.79 -21.36
N ALA A 461 16.10 -32.23 -22.48
CA ALA A 461 15.93 -31.43 -23.68
C ALA A 461 14.58 -30.70 -23.67
N ASP A 462 14.34 -29.78 -22.70
CA ASP A 462 13.40 -28.64 -22.90
C ASP A 462 13.40 -27.55 -21.79
N ALA A 463 14.32 -27.60 -20.81
CA ALA A 463 14.43 -26.56 -19.76
C ALA A 463 14.77 -25.15 -20.30
N GLY A 464 14.99 -25.01 -21.62
CA GLY A 464 15.24 -23.76 -22.31
C GLY A 464 14.02 -22.84 -22.38
N SER A 465 12.79 -23.34 -22.62
CA SER A 465 11.68 -22.43 -22.94
C SER A 465 11.07 -21.68 -21.75
N VAL A 466 11.00 -22.31 -20.56
CA VAL A 466 10.45 -21.71 -19.33
C VAL A 466 11.49 -20.81 -18.66
N LYS A 467 12.73 -21.30 -18.49
CA LYS A 467 13.84 -20.52 -17.94
C LYS A 467 14.06 -19.25 -18.76
N ASP A 468 14.06 -19.35 -20.09
CA ASP A 468 14.26 -18.18 -20.95
C ASP A 468 13.12 -17.17 -20.81
N LYS A 469 11.87 -17.61 -20.66
CA LYS A 469 10.73 -16.69 -20.40
C LYS A 469 10.90 -15.98 -19.05
N LEU A 470 11.30 -16.68 -17.99
CA LEU A 470 11.56 -16.07 -16.67
C LEU A 470 12.67 -15.01 -16.74
N LEU A 471 13.76 -15.30 -17.47
CA LEU A 471 14.88 -14.36 -17.64
C LEU A 471 14.54 -13.17 -18.55
N THR A 472 13.90 -13.42 -19.69
CA THR A 472 13.74 -12.41 -20.76
C THR A 472 12.44 -11.61 -20.61
N ARG A 473 11.30 -12.28 -20.37
CA ARG A 473 9.98 -11.64 -20.31
C ARG A 473 9.71 -11.03 -18.93
N PHE A 474 10.14 -11.71 -17.87
CA PHE A 474 9.89 -11.27 -16.50
C PHE A 474 11.12 -10.69 -15.80
N SER A 475 12.27 -10.64 -16.49
CA SER A 475 13.51 -10.04 -15.99
C SER A 475 13.96 -10.61 -14.64
N MET A 476 13.70 -11.89 -14.38
CA MET A 476 14.21 -12.55 -13.18
C MET A 476 15.73 -12.71 -13.27
N SER A 477 16.39 -12.67 -12.11
CA SER A 477 17.84 -12.89 -12.06
C SER A 477 18.20 -14.37 -12.26
N GLU A 478 19.28 -14.64 -13.00
CA GLU A 478 19.78 -16.00 -13.15
C GLU A 478 20.23 -16.60 -11.81
N SER A 479 20.75 -15.77 -10.90
CA SER A 479 21.09 -16.17 -9.53
C SER A 479 19.87 -16.73 -8.78
N SER A 480 18.73 -16.03 -8.82
CA SER A 480 17.51 -16.50 -8.15
C SER A 480 17.03 -17.83 -8.70
N LEU A 481 17.05 -18.02 -10.03
CA LEU A 481 16.66 -19.30 -10.62
C LEU A 481 17.62 -20.44 -10.24
N ARG A 482 18.93 -20.16 -10.15
CA ARG A 482 19.91 -21.15 -9.67
C ARG A 482 19.70 -21.51 -8.21
N GLU A 483 19.41 -20.54 -7.35
CA GLU A 483 19.14 -20.77 -5.93
C GLU A 483 17.86 -21.59 -5.73
N ILE A 484 16.79 -21.27 -6.46
CA ILE A 484 15.54 -22.04 -6.45
C ILE A 484 15.77 -23.48 -6.92
N ALA A 485 16.54 -23.69 -7.99
CA ALA A 485 16.90 -25.03 -8.45
C ALA A 485 17.75 -25.80 -7.40
N SER A 486 18.62 -25.10 -6.65
CA SER A 486 19.35 -25.69 -5.53
C SER A 486 18.43 -26.12 -4.40
N LEU A 487 17.40 -25.31 -4.07
CA LEU A 487 16.40 -25.68 -3.06
C LEU A 487 15.63 -26.94 -3.45
N VAL A 488 15.28 -27.09 -4.73
CA VAL A 488 14.64 -28.31 -5.26
C VAL A 488 15.51 -29.54 -4.99
N GLN A 489 16.83 -29.46 -5.23
CA GLN A 489 17.76 -30.55 -4.91
C GLN A 489 17.83 -30.84 -3.40
N GLN A 490 17.82 -29.79 -2.57
CA GLN A 490 17.80 -29.95 -1.11
C GLN A 490 16.49 -30.59 -0.61
N VAL A 491 15.34 -30.27 -1.20
CA VAL A 491 14.06 -30.91 -0.87
C VAL A 491 14.15 -32.42 -1.15
N LYS A 492 14.65 -32.84 -2.32
CA LYS A 492 14.82 -34.26 -2.68
C LYS A 492 15.76 -35.02 -1.73
N GLN A 493 16.80 -34.36 -1.23
CA GLN A 493 17.77 -34.96 -0.30
C GLN A 493 17.28 -34.93 1.16
N SER A 494 16.25 -34.15 1.45
CA SER A 494 15.71 -33.99 2.79
C SER A 494 14.73 -35.11 3.14
N LYS A 495 14.80 -35.59 4.38
CA LYS A 495 13.82 -36.54 4.93
C LYS A 495 12.55 -35.86 5.47
N SER A 496 12.56 -34.54 5.58
CA SER A 496 11.51 -33.78 6.27
C SER A 496 10.92 -32.63 5.46
N ALA A 497 11.60 -32.17 4.40
CA ALA A 497 11.07 -31.13 3.53
C ALA A 497 10.13 -31.74 2.50
N ARG A 498 8.92 -31.21 2.40
CA ARG A 498 7.91 -31.64 1.43
C ARG A 498 7.89 -30.80 0.16
N GLY A 499 8.58 -29.65 0.11
CA GLY A 499 8.47 -28.75 -1.04
C GLY A 499 9.25 -27.46 -0.89
N VAL A 500 9.08 -26.58 -1.88
CA VAL A 500 9.62 -25.22 -1.92
C VAL A 500 8.50 -24.22 -1.61
N CYS A 501 8.81 -23.20 -0.81
CA CYS A 501 7.94 -22.07 -0.52
C CYS A 501 8.60 -20.78 -1.03
N ILE A 502 8.08 -20.21 -2.10
CA ILE A 502 8.53 -18.90 -2.58
C ILE A 502 7.67 -17.84 -1.90
N VAL A 503 8.32 -16.88 -1.26
CA VAL A 503 7.68 -15.70 -0.65
C VAL A 503 8.14 -14.47 -1.41
N ALA A 504 7.21 -13.57 -1.72
CA ALA A 504 7.55 -12.23 -2.16
C ALA A 504 6.67 -11.22 -1.45
N GLY A 505 7.06 -9.96 -1.49
CA GLY A 505 6.22 -8.86 -1.10
C GLY A 505 6.63 -7.56 -1.79
N GLY A 506 5.76 -6.58 -1.67
CA GLY A 506 5.80 -5.33 -2.41
C GLY A 506 4.39 -4.85 -2.71
N GLU A 507 4.22 -4.04 -3.75
CA GLU A 507 2.94 -3.44 -4.09
C GLU A 507 2.78 -3.45 -5.62
N THR A 508 1.77 -4.17 -6.11
CA THR A 508 1.45 -4.22 -7.55
C THR A 508 0.35 -3.25 -7.94
N THR A 509 0.14 -3.07 -9.24
CA THR A 509 -0.92 -2.20 -9.76
C THR A 509 -1.86 -2.95 -10.69
N VAL A 510 -3.09 -2.45 -10.81
CA VAL A 510 -4.06 -2.88 -11.81
C VAL A 510 -4.36 -1.72 -12.73
N THR A 511 -4.20 -1.94 -14.03
CA THR A 511 -4.67 -1.03 -15.05
C THR A 511 -6.16 -1.27 -15.27
N VAL A 512 -7.00 -0.45 -14.62
CA VAL A 512 -8.46 -0.58 -14.68
C VAL A 512 -8.99 -0.19 -16.07
N LYS A 513 -9.57 -1.17 -16.77
CA LYS A 513 -10.20 -1.03 -18.10
C LYS A 513 -11.71 -1.28 -18.04
N GLY A 514 -12.16 -2.12 -17.12
CA GLY A 514 -13.55 -2.50 -16.95
C GLY A 514 -14.32 -1.70 -15.90
N LYS A 515 -15.50 -2.20 -15.55
CA LYS A 515 -16.37 -1.68 -14.48
C LYS A 515 -16.57 -2.69 -13.34
N GLY A 516 -15.80 -3.77 -13.36
CA GLY A 516 -15.83 -4.81 -12.36
C GLY A 516 -15.38 -4.37 -10.99
N LYS A 517 -15.54 -5.28 -10.03
CA LYS A 517 -15.06 -5.15 -8.67
C LYS A 517 -13.93 -6.14 -8.42
N GLY A 518 -12.84 -5.67 -7.82
CA GLY A 518 -11.66 -6.49 -7.55
C GLY A 518 -10.52 -5.66 -6.99
N GLY A 519 -9.37 -6.29 -6.85
CA GLY A 519 -8.12 -5.64 -6.46
C GLY A 519 -6.92 -6.35 -7.06
N ARG A 520 -5.73 -5.79 -6.81
CA ARG A 520 -4.47 -6.26 -7.39
C ARG A 520 -4.12 -7.67 -6.97
N ASN A 521 -4.37 -8.03 -5.71
CA ASN A 521 -4.05 -9.36 -5.19
C ASN A 521 -5.02 -10.42 -5.75
N GLN A 522 -6.31 -10.10 -5.83
CA GLN A 522 -7.33 -10.95 -6.46
C GLN A 522 -7.09 -11.14 -7.96
N GLU A 523 -6.75 -10.07 -8.68
CA GLU A 523 -6.44 -10.13 -10.12
C GLU A 523 -5.16 -10.93 -10.39
N MET A 524 -4.12 -10.74 -9.56
CA MET A 524 -2.89 -11.52 -9.63
C MET A 524 -3.14 -13.01 -9.40
N ALA A 525 -3.88 -13.38 -8.34
CA ALA A 525 -4.21 -14.76 -8.05
C ALA A 525 -5.03 -15.39 -9.20
N THR A 526 -6.04 -14.68 -9.70
CA THR A 526 -6.85 -15.13 -10.84
C THR A 526 -6.00 -15.36 -12.10
N SER A 527 -5.10 -14.42 -12.40
CA SER A 527 -4.20 -14.55 -13.55
C SER A 527 -3.19 -15.68 -13.39
N ALA A 528 -2.69 -15.92 -12.18
CA ALA A 528 -1.81 -17.05 -11.90
C ALA A 528 -2.54 -18.37 -12.13
N GLY A 529 -3.77 -18.52 -11.61
CA GLY A 529 -4.59 -19.73 -11.79
C GLY A 529 -4.88 -20.02 -13.26
N LEU A 530 -5.24 -19.00 -14.05
CA LEU A 530 -5.43 -19.15 -15.49
C LEU A 530 -4.15 -19.63 -16.19
N GLN A 531 -3.02 -19.00 -15.88
CA GLN A 531 -1.74 -19.36 -16.50
C GLN A 531 -1.25 -20.75 -16.06
N LEU A 532 -1.48 -21.16 -14.81
CA LEU A 532 -1.18 -22.50 -14.30
C LEU A 532 -1.93 -23.55 -15.11
N HIS A 533 -3.24 -23.36 -15.32
CA HIS A 533 -4.03 -24.27 -16.13
C HIS A 533 -3.48 -24.41 -17.55
N GLU A 534 -3.17 -23.31 -18.24
CA GLU A 534 -2.57 -23.37 -19.58
C GLU A 534 -1.26 -24.16 -19.58
N LEU A 535 -0.40 -23.90 -18.59
CA LEU A 535 0.94 -24.49 -18.51
C LEU A 535 0.97 -25.98 -18.18
N PHE A 536 -0.08 -26.49 -17.52
CA PHE A 536 -0.17 -27.88 -17.06
C PHE A 536 -1.31 -28.69 -17.70
N SER A 537 -2.16 -28.08 -18.53
CA SER A 537 -3.29 -28.75 -19.21
C SER A 537 -2.89 -29.94 -20.11
N GLU A 538 -1.63 -29.98 -20.56
CA GLU A 538 -1.09 -31.05 -21.41
C GLU A 538 -0.55 -32.26 -20.63
N ARG A 539 -0.45 -32.20 -19.28
CA ARG A 539 -0.04 -33.36 -18.45
C ARG A 539 -1.21 -34.30 -18.19
N SER A 540 -1.56 -35.12 -19.19
CA SER A 540 -2.67 -36.08 -19.16
C SER A 540 -2.28 -37.53 -18.82
N ASP A 541 -1.04 -37.81 -18.45
CA ASP A 541 -0.50 -39.16 -18.26
C ASP A 541 -0.31 -39.49 -16.77
N ALA A 542 -1.12 -40.45 -16.28
CA ALA A 542 -1.05 -41.39 -15.12
C ALA A 542 -0.36 -41.00 -13.78
N GLY A 543 0.28 -39.84 -13.70
CA GLY A 543 0.86 -39.17 -12.55
C GLY A 543 0.65 -37.67 -12.75
N GLY A 544 -0.59 -37.20 -12.90
CA GLY A 544 -0.93 -35.76 -12.98
C GLY A 544 -0.74 -35.01 -11.67
N LEU A 545 -0.42 -33.70 -11.74
CA LEU A 545 -0.38 -32.84 -10.56
C LEU A 545 -1.79 -32.72 -9.97
N SER A 546 -1.88 -32.64 -8.66
CA SER A 546 -3.13 -32.39 -7.93
C SER A 546 -3.25 -30.93 -7.49
N SER A 547 -4.45 -30.50 -7.09
CA SER A 547 -4.74 -29.22 -6.40
C SER A 547 -3.81 -28.91 -5.21
N GLN A 548 -3.19 -29.92 -4.60
CA GLN A 548 -2.30 -29.69 -3.47
C GLN A 548 -0.85 -29.36 -3.88
N ASP A 549 -0.48 -29.66 -5.13
CA ASP A 549 0.92 -29.66 -5.55
C ASP A 549 1.45 -28.28 -5.87
N VAL A 550 0.59 -27.39 -6.36
CA VAL A 550 0.91 -26.02 -6.70
C VAL A 550 -0.19 -25.11 -6.19
N VAL A 551 0.13 -24.26 -5.21
CA VAL A 551 -0.78 -23.25 -4.66
C VAL A 551 -0.14 -21.89 -4.74
N PHE A 552 -0.88 -20.91 -5.22
CA PHE A 552 -0.47 -19.51 -5.22
C PHE A 552 -1.47 -18.66 -4.44
N LEU A 553 -0.97 -17.88 -3.49
CA LEU A 553 -1.72 -16.92 -2.69
C LEU A 553 -1.12 -15.53 -2.88
N SER A 554 -1.98 -14.52 -2.99
CA SER A 554 -1.61 -13.11 -2.99
C SER A 554 -2.60 -12.35 -2.12
N ALA A 555 -2.13 -11.54 -1.17
CA ALA A 555 -2.99 -10.77 -0.27
C ALA A 555 -2.33 -9.52 0.33
N GLY A 556 -3.14 -8.49 0.56
CA GLY A 556 -2.78 -7.24 1.22
C GLY A 556 -2.78 -7.37 2.73
N THR A 557 -1.71 -6.89 3.38
CA THR A 557 -1.50 -7.03 4.83
C THR A 557 -2.44 -6.19 5.69
N ASP A 558 -3.11 -5.20 5.11
CA ASP A 558 -4.18 -4.41 5.75
C ASP A 558 -5.54 -5.12 5.80
N GLY A 559 -5.63 -6.27 5.12
CA GLY A 559 -6.82 -7.09 5.04
C GLY A 559 -7.83 -6.65 3.98
N GLN A 560 -7.45 -5.72 3.10
CA GLN A 560 -8.29 -5.21 2.02
C GLN A 560 -7.53 -5.16 0.69
N ASP A 561 -8.19 -5.62 -0.37
CA ASP A 561 -7.69 -5.56 -1.74
C ASP A 561 -8.71 -4.89 -2.65
N GLY A 562 -8.36 -3.70 -3.15
CA GLY A 562 -9.30 -2.82 -3.84
C GLY A 562 -10.50 -2.41 -2.97
N PRO A 563 -11.63 -1.98 -3.56
CA PRO A 563 -12.84 -1.60 -2.83
C PRO A 563 -13.64 -2.84 -2.41
N THR A 564 -12.99 -3.82 -1.78
CA THR A 564 -13.57 -5.12 -1.42
C THR A 564 -13.37 -5.46 0.05
N THR A 565 -14.03 -6.52 0.52
CA THR A 565 -13.88 -7.05 1.88
C THR A 565 -12.83 -8.15 1.98
N ALA A 566 -12.22 -8.54 0.84
CA ALA A 566 -11.19 -9.57 0.80
C ALA A 566 -9.82 -8.92 0.86
N ALA A 567 -8.86 -9.61 1.49
CA ALA A 567 -7.45 -9.24 1.47
C ALA A 567 -6.78 -9.65 0.15
N GLY A 568 -7.36 -10.61 -0.58
CA GLY A 568 -6.76 -11.15 -1.79
C GLY A 568 -7.38 -12.46 -2.24
N GLY A 569 -6.60 -13.28 -2.93
CA GLY A 569 -7.04 -14.57 -3.48
C GLY A 569 -6.00 -15.67 -3.35
N VAL A 570 -6.48 -16.91 -3.39
CA VAL A 570 -5.66 -18.13 -3.44
C VAL A 570 -6.21 -19.09 -4.48
N VAL A 571 -5.31 -19.65 -5.28
CA VAL A 571 -5.62 -20.53 -6.40
C VAL A 571 -4.70 -21.74 -6.39
N ASP A 572 -5.17 -22.83 -6.97
CA ASP A 572 -4.41 -24.03 -7.28
C ASP A 572 -4.47 -24.33 -8.79
N ILE A 573 -3.99 -25.51 -9.18
CA ILE A 573 -4.00 -25.98 -10.57
C ILE A 573 -5.40 -26.33 -11.09
N ASP A 574 -6.35 -26.62 -10.20
CA ASP A 574 -7.72 -27.03 -10.53
C ASP A 574 -8.68 -25.82 -10.64
N PHE A 575 -8.23 -24.63 -10.25
CA PHE A 575 -8.99 -23.38 -10.28
C PHE A 575 -9.80 -23.15 -11.58
N VAL A 576 -9.20 -23.38 -12.75
CA VAL A 576 -9.89 -23.20 -14.03
C VAL A 576 -10.92 -24.30 -14.31
N HIS A 577 -10.67 -25.53 -13.87
CA HIS A 577 -11.65 -26.61 -13.96
C HIS A 577 -12.88 -26.28 -13.12
N GLN A 578 -12.66 -25.87 -11.87
CA GLN A 578 -13.71 -25.45 -10.94
C GLN A 578 -14.54 -24.30 -11.52
N ALA A 579 -13.90 -23.31 -12.16
CA ALA A 579 -14.61 -22.23 -12.84
C ALA A 579 -15.44 -22.69 -14.04
N LYS A 580 -14.93 -23.62 -14.85
CA LYS A 580 -15.67 -24.20 -15.97
C LYS A 580 -16.89 -24.98 -15.50
N GLU A 581 -16.77 -25.77 -14.43
CA GLU A 581 -17.88 -26.49 -13.81
C GLU A 581 -18.97 -25.54 -13.27
N ALA A 582 -18.56 -24.38 -12.75
CA ALA A 582 -19.47 -23.31 -12.33
C ALA A 582 -20.03 -22.46 -13.49
N GLY A 583 -19.65 -22.76 -14.75
CA GLY A 583 -20.09 -21.99 -15.93
C GLY A 583 -19.49 -20.59 -16.04
N LEU A 584 -18.33 -20.35 -15.43
CA LEU A 584 -17.67 -19.06 -15.35
C LEU A 584 -16.53 -18.92 -16.38
N ASP A 585 -16.50 -17.78 -17.07
CA ASP A 585 -15.42 -17.43 -18.00
C ASP A 585 -14.42 -16.49 -17.30
N ILE A 586 -13.32 -17.07 -16.81
CA ILE A 586 -12.27 -16.34 -16.09
C ILE A 586 -11.71 -15.18 -16.92
N GLN A 587 -11.51 -15.36 -18.22
CA GLN A 587 -10.90 -14.33 -19.06
C GLN A 587 -11.82 -13.11 -19.18
N LYS A 588 -13.14 -13.32 -19.27
CA LYS A 588 -14.13 -12.25 -19.24
C LYS A 588 -14.10 -11.44 -17.94
N TYR A 589 -13.95 -12.10 -16.79
CA TYR A 589 -13.84 -11.42 -15.50
C TYR A 589 -12.54 -10.62 -15.39
N LEU A 590 -11.41 -11.17 -15.82
CA LEU A 590 -10.13 -10.45 -15.87
C LEU A 590 -10.18 -9.22 -16.77
N ASP A 591 -10.74 -9.34 -17.99
CA ASP A 591 -10.83 -8.21 -18.93
C ASP A 591 -11.74 -7.08 -18.43
N ASN A 592 -12.69 -7.41 -17.54
CA ASN A 592 -13.57 -6.44 -16.89
C ASN A 592 -13.06 -5.97 -15.51
N ASN A 593 -11.88 -6.40 -15.05
CA ASN A 593 -11.35 -6.15 -13.70
C ASN A 593 -12.35 -6.56 -12.58
N ASP A 594 -12.99 -7.72 -12.74
CA ASP A 594 -14.10 -8.19 -11.90
C ASP A 594 -13.75 -9.48 -11.12
N SER A 595 -12.52 -9.55 -10.62
CA SER A 595 -12.00 -10.73 -9.89
C SER A 595 -12.75 -11.03 -8.60
N PHE A 596 -13.31 -10.01 -7.92
CA PHE A 596 -14.12 -10.23 -6.71
C PHE A 596 -15.38 -11.03 -7.02
N THR A 597 -16.10 -10.64 -8.08
CA THR A 597 -17.33 -11.33 -8.47
C THR A 597 -17.05 -12.77 -8.87
N LEU A 598 -16.00 -13.02 -9.66
CA LEU A 598 -15.53 -14.37 -10.00
C LEU A 598 -15.27 -15.22 -8.76
N LEU A 599 -14.40 -14.75 -7.86
CA LEU A 599 -13.98 -15.51 -6.68
C LEU A 599 -15.13 -15.74 -5.70
N SER A 600 -16.12 -14.83 -5.64
CA SER A 600 -17.32 -15.00 -4.81
C SER A 600 -18.25 -16.12 -5.29
N GLN A 601 -18.23 -16.43 -6.59
CA GLN A 601 -19.08 -17.46 -7.18
C GLN A 601 -18.40 -18.84 -7.15
N LEU A 602 -17.08 -18.90 -6.95
CA LEU A 602 -16.31 -20.14 -6.88
C LEU A 602 -16.30 -20.72 -5.48
N ASN A 603 -16.63 -22.01 -5.35
CA ASN A 603 -16.47 -22.79 -4.12
C ASN A 603 -16.99 -22.10 -2.85
N SER A 604 -18.11 -21.38 -2.94
CA SER A 604 -18.65 -20.57 -1.83
C SER A 604 -17.65 -19.55 -1.25
N GLY A 605 -16.78 -18.97 -2.07
CA GLY A 605 -15.77 -17.99 -1.69
C GLY A 605 -14.49 -18.60 -1.10
N SER A 606 -14.28 -19.92 -1.20
CA SER A 606 -13.09 -20.57 -0.63
C SER A 606 -11.77 -20.19 -1.32
N ASN A 607 -11.81 -19.49 -2.46
CA ASN A 607 -10.63 -18.94 -3.12
C ASN A 607 -10.28 -17.51 -2.65
N PHE A 608 -11.08 -16.92 -1.75
CA PHE A 608 -10.70 -15.67 -1.11
C PHE A 608 -9.69 -15.89 0.02
N VAL A 609 -8.89 -14.84 0.25
CA VAL A 609 -8.21 -14.62 1.53
C VAL A 609 -9.01 -13.55 2.27
N ILE A 610 -9.68 -13.95 3.35
CA ILE A 610 -10.47 -13.05 4.20
C ILE A 610 -9.79 -12.99 5.57
N THR A 611 -9.33 -11.80 5.96
CA THR A 611 -8.76 -11.53 7.29
C THR A 611 -9.65 -10.61 8.12
N GLY A 612 -10.50 -9.80 7.47
CA GLY A 612 -11.01 -8.58 8.07
C GLY A 612 -9.90 -7.52 8.18
N LEU A 613 -10.24 -6.38 8.79
CA LEU A 613 -9.26 -5.33 9.09
C LEU A 613 -8.17 -5.90 10.01
N THR A 614 -6.91 -5.73 9.65
CA THR A 614 -5.78 -6.28 10.44
C THR A 614 -5.17 -5.27 11.41
N GLY A 615 -5.37 -3.97 11.18
CA GLY A 615 -4.77 -2.89 11.98
C GLY A 615 -3.30 -2.59 11.68
N THR A 616 -2.76 -3.15 10.59
CA THR A 616 -1.39 -2.89 10.10
C THR A 616 -1.38 -2.74 8.58
N ASN A 617 -0.30 -2.25 7.98
CA ASN A 617 -0.13 -2.23 6.52
C ASN A 617 1.36 -2.15 6.15
N VAL A 618 1.89 -3.22 5.57
CA VAL A 618 3.23 -3.27 4.98
C VAL A 618 3.15 -3.78 3.54
N MET A 619 2.15 -3.31 2.79
CA MET A 619 1.84 -3.68 1.39
C MET A 619 1.32 -5.12 1.25
N ASP A 620 1.68 -5.83 0.17
CA ASP A 620 1.23 -7.17 -0.16
C ASP A 620 2.26 -8.25 0.16
N ILE A 621 1.76 -9.48 0.36
CA ILE A 621 2.56 -10.71 0.45
C ILE A 621 2.02 -11.74 -0.54
N GLN A 622 2.95 -12.36 -1.28
CA GLN A 622 2.70 -13.47 -2.19
C GLN A 622 3.37 -14.74 -1.67
N VAL A 623 2.67 -15.86 -1.76
CA VAL A 623 3.16 -17.17 -1.35
C VAL A 623 2.88 -18.17 -2.48
N LEU A 624 3.94 -18.76 -3.04
CA LEU A 624 3.85 -19.89 -3.95
C LEU A 624 4.39 -21.13 -3.23
N LEU A 625 3.54 -22.15 -3.11
CA LEU A 625 3.89 -23.46 -2.57
C LEU A 625 3.96 -24.45 -3.73
N VAL A 626 5.10 -25.14 -3.85
CA VAL A 626 5.27 -26.24 -4.80
C VAL A 626 5.82 -27.44 -4.04
N GLN A 627 5.04 -28.52 -3.94
CA GLN A 627 5.41 -29.71 -3.17
C GLN A 627 5.83 -30.89 -4.05
N LEU A 628 6.68 -31.72 -3.45
CA LEU A 628 7.15 -32.98 -4.00
C LEU A 628 6.05 -34.04 -3.93
N ARG A 629 5.96 -34.90 -4.95
CA ARG A 629 5.24 -36.16 -4.81
C ARG A 629 6.14 -37.25 -4.26
N HIS A 630 5.56 -38.08 -3.40
CA HIS A 630 6.13 -39.30 -2.84
C HIS A 630 7.39 -39.11 -1.98
N LEU A 631 7.18 -39.11 -0.66
CA LEU A 631 7.94 -40.00 0.22
C LEU A 631 7.09 -41.23 0.51
#